data_AF-A0A3R5ZHL7-F1
#
_entry.id   AF-A0A3R5ZHL7-F1
#
_cell.length_a   1.000
_cell.length_b   1.000
_cell.length_c   1.000
_cell.angle_alpha   90.00
_cell.angle_beta   90.00
_cell.angle_gamma   90.00
#
_symmetry.space_group_name_H-M   'P 1'
#
loop_
_entity.id
_entity.type
_entity.pdbx_description
1 polymer ?
#
loop_
_entity_poly.entity_id
_entity_poly.type
_entity_poly.pdbx_seq_one_letter_code
_entity_poly.pdbx_strand_id
1 'polypeptide(L)'
;MLKEDNILNSRFGKKNHFQVPAGYFDQLTDRVMANLPEQEPRIIHMQPSLWQRMPIRKIAAAVAVLAVMGGGSVLALKYTGSSKPAMAHVDHIVQKAAVNNNEDATFNEMADYTMMDNETIYASLIAEN
;
A
#
# COMPACT_ATOMS: atom_id res chain seq x y z
N MET A 1 52.09 12.37 13.62
CA MET A 1 51.51 12.94 12.39
C MET A 1 51.59 11.87 11.32
N LEU A 2 50.48 11.59 10.64
CA LEU A 2 50.41 10.54 9.63
C LEU A 2 51.12 11.01 8.34
N LYS A 3 51.69 10.09 7.56
CA LYS A 3 52.30 10.43 6.24
C LYS A 3 51.26 11.09 5.32
N GLU A 4 50.01 10.67 5.45
CA GLU A 4 48.85 11.18 4.72
C GLU A 4 48.66 12.68 4.94
N ASP A 5 48.73 13.14 6.20
CA ASP A 5 48.60 14.55 6.56
C ASP A 5 49.63 15.41 5.83
N ASN A 6 50.86 14.92 5.68
CA ASN A 6 51.94 15.66 5.01
C ASN A 6 51.68 15.82 3.51
N ILE A 7 51.17 14.77 2.86
CA ILE A 7 50.81 14.80 1.43
C ILE A 7 49.66 15.79 1.20
N LEU A 8 48.63 15.75 2.03
CA LEU A 8 47.48 16.66 1.93
C LEU A 8 47.92 18.12 2.14
N ASN A 9 48.74 18.39 3.15
CA ASN A 9 49.26 19.74 3.43
C ASN A 9 50.19 20.26 2.32
N SER A 10 50.98 19.39 1.67
CA SER A 10 51.87 19.83 0.57
C SER A 10 51.09 20.16 -0.71
N ARG A 11 50.01 19.43 -1.00
CA ARG A 11 49.21 19.63 -2.22
C ARG A 11 48.17 20.73 -2.09
N PHE A 12 47.47 20.80 -0.96
CA PHE A 12 46.32 21.69 -0.77
C PHE A 12 46.57 22.80 0.26
N GLY A 13 47.68 22.75 0.99
CA GLY A 13 47.97 23.69 2.06
C GLY A 13 47.06 23.50 3.28
N LYS A 14 47.15 24.43 4.23
CA LYS A 14 46.32 24.46 5.45
C LYS A 14 45.10 25.38 5.36
N LYS A 15 44.92 26.06 4.23
CA LYS A 15 43.81 27.01 4.06
C LYS A 15 42.51 26.23 3.91
N ASN A 16 41.41 26.75 4.46
CA ASN A 16 40.11 26.11 4.34
C ASN A 16 39.43 26.55 3.03
N HIS A 17 39.33 25.64 2.06
CA HIS A 17 38.72 25.91 0.76
C HIS A 17 37.19 25.78 0.77
N PHE A 18 36.60 25.36 1.89
CA PHE A 18 35.15 25.14 2.04
C PHE A 18 34.47 26.28 2.82
N GLN A 19 35.11 27.45 2.88
CA GLN A 19 34.50 28.62 3.52
C GLN A 19 33.47 29.25 2.62
N VAL A 20 32.25 29.38 3.16
CA VAL A 20 31.19 30.15 2.53
C VAL A 20 31.47 31.64 2.67
N PRO A 21 31.00 32.48 1.72
CA PRO A 21 31.03 33.93 1.88
C PRO A 21 30.33 34.38 3.17
N ALA A 22 30.81 35.47 3.77
CA ALA A 22 30.15 36.09 4.90
C ALA A 22 28.70 36.44 4.54
N GLY A 23 27.75 36.06 5.39
CA GLY A 23 26.31 36.30 5.20
C GLY A 23 25.62 35.40 4.15
N TYR A 24 26.28 34.35 3.63
CA TYR A 24 25.67 33.42 2.67
C TYR A 24 24.35 32.81 3.19
N PHE A 25 24.31 32.44 4.47
CA PHE A 25 23.14 31.82 5.10
C PHE A 25 22.09 32.83 5.55
N ASP A 26 22.39 34.13 5.61
CA ASP A 26 21.47 35.16 6.08
C ASP A 26 20.25 35.29 5.15
N GLN A 27 20.44 35.03 3.85
CA GLN A 27 19.40 35.06 2.81
C GLN A 27 18.93 33.66 2.39
N LEU A 28 19.25 32.61 3.14
CA LEU A 28 18.83 31.25 2.79
C LEU A 28 17.31 31.12 2.87
N THR A 29 16.72 31.58 3.96
CA THR A 29 15.27 31.50 4.21
C THR A 29 14.49 32.22 3.12
N ASP A 30 14.90 33.44 2.77
CA ASP A 30 14.24 34.24 1.71
C ASP A 30 14.31 33.54 0.35
N ARG A 31 15.48 32.97 0.01
CA ARG A 31 15.65 32.20 -1.22
C ARG A 31 14.80 30.94 -1.25
N VAL A 32 14.73 30.20 -0.15
CA VAL A 32 13.89 28.99 -0.07
C VAL A 32 12.43 29.39 -0.27
N MET A 33 11.92 30.36 0.50
CA MET A 33 10.53 30.81 0.41
C MET A 33 10.17 31.39 -0.95
N ALA A 34 11.06 32.14 -1.60
CA ALA A 34 10.84 32.67 -2.93
C ALA A 34 10.80 31.58 -4.03
N ASN A 35 11.39 30.41 -3.79
CA ASN A 35 11.37 29.27 -4.71
C ASN A 35 10.28 28.24 -4.35
N LEU A 36 9.51 28.45 -3.29
CA LEU A 36 8.35 27.61 -3.03
C LEU A 36 7.29 27.90 -4.10
N PRO A 37 6.75 26.87 -4.78
CA PRO A 37 5.63 27.08 -5.68
C PRO A 37 4.46 27.68 -4.89
N GLU A 38 3.76 28.65 -5.49
CA GLU A 38 2.53 29.17 -4.91
C GLU A 38 1.59 28.00 -4.64
N GLN A 39 1.26 27.79 -3.35
CA GLN A 39 0.30 26.77 -2.95
C GLN A 39 -1.09 27.24 -3.34
N GLU A 40 -1.39 27.24 -4.64
CA GLU A 40 -2.77 27.29 -5.08
C GLU A 40 -3.47 26.06 -4.50
N PRO A 41 -4.58 26.23 -3.77
CA PRO A 41 -5.35 25.10 -3.30
C PRO A 41 -5.79 24.31 -4.54
N ARG A 42 -5.15 23.17 -4.78
CA ARG A 42 -5.59 22.24 -5.83
C ARG A 42 -6.94 21.70 -5.40
N ILE A 43 -8.00 22.37 -5.85
CA ILE A 43 -9.38 21.90 -5.66
C ILE A 43 -9.51 20.65 -6.53
N ILE A 44 -9.23 19.49 -5.94
CA ILE A 44 -9.48 18.20 -6.57
C ILE A 44 -10.99 18.03 -6.57
N HIS A 45 -11.61 18.23 -7.72
CA HIS A 45 -13.02 17.91 -7.93
C HIS A 45 -13.18 16.39 -7.83
N MET A 46 -13.57 15.90 -6.66
CA MET A 46 -13.87 14.49 -6.47
C MET A 46 -15.15 14.16 -7.25
N GLN A 47 -15.00 13.45 -8.38
CA GLN A 47 -16.17 13.01 -9.12
C GLN A 47 -16.94 11.98 -8.27
N PRO A 48 -18.27 12.13 -8.14
CA PRO A 48 -19.06 11.18 -7.38
C PRO A 48 -18.96 9.81 -8.05
N SER A 49 -18.50 8.82 -7.29
CA SER A 49 -18.37 7.44 -7.74
C SER A 49 -19.70 6.91 -8.29
N LEU A 50 -19.67 6.31 -9.48
CA LEU A 50 -20.84 5.70 -10.13
C LEU A 50 -21.50 4.62 -9.25
N TRP A 51 -20.74 4.05 -8.30
CA TRP A 51 -21.23 3.08 -7.32
C TRP A 51 -22.32 3.67 -6.42
N GLN A 52 -22.26 4.97 -6.12
CA GLN A 52 -23.26 5.67 -5.32
C GLN A 52 -24.58 5.89 -6.08
N ARG A 53 -24.57 5.74 -7.42
CA ARG A 53 -25.77 5.85 -8.27
C ARG A 53 -26.42 4.49 -8.59
N MET A 54 -25.82 3.37 -8.16
CA MET A 54 -26.41 2.07 -8.42
C MET A 54 -27.68 1.87 -7.58
N PRO A 55 -28.78 1.35 -8.17
CA PRO A 55 -30.02 1.13 -7.44
C PRO A 55 -29.88 -0.07 -6.50
N ILE A 56 -29.41 0.18 -5.28
CA ILE A 56 -29.14 -0.84 -4.23
C ILE A 56 -30.32 -1.79 -4.04
N ARG A 57 -31.56 -1.32 -4.25
CA ARG A 57 -32.79 -2.13 -4.21
C ARG A 57 -32.80 -3.30 -5.19
N LYS A 58 -32.26 -3.11 -6.41
CA LYS A 58 -32.19 -4.18 -7.42
C LYS A 58 -31.14 -5.23 -7.06
N ILE A 59 -30.00 -4.77 -6.52
CA ILE A 59 -28.92 -5.64 -6.06
C ILE A 59 -29.39 -6.49 -4.87
N ALA A 60 -30.05 -5.86 -3.89
CA ALA A 60 -30.61 -6.56 -2.72
C ALA A 60 -31.63 -7.64 -3.12
N ALA A 61 -32.51 -7.36 -4.09
CA ALA A 61 -33.45 -8.35 -4.60
C ALA A 61 -32.74 -9.55 -5.25
N ALA A 62 -31.73 -9.31 -6.09
CA ALA A 62 -30.96 -10.38 -6.72
C ALA A 62 -30.21 -11.24 -5.69
N VAL A 63 -29.59 -10.62 -4.68
CA VAL A 63 -28.91 -11.33 -3.58
C VAL A 63 -29.90 -12.15 -2.75
N ALA A 64 -31.09 -11.62 -2.47
CA ALA A 64 -32.13 -12.35 -1.75
C ALA A 64 -32.60 -13.59 -2.55
N VAL A 65 -32.79 -13.47 -3.86
CA VAL A 65 -33.14 -14.61 -4.72
C VAL A 65 -32.04 -15.67 -4.70
N LEU A 66 -30.77 -15.27 -4.81
CA LEU A 66 -29.63 -16.20 -4.73
C LEU A 66 -29.52 -16.85 -3.35
N ALA A 67 -29.77 -16.12 -2.26
CA ALA A 67 -29.74 -16.65 -0.90
C ALA A 67 -30.90 -17.63 -0.64
N VAL A 68 -32.09 -17.37 -1.18
CA VAL A 68 -33.24 -18.28 -1.06
C VAL A 68 -33.02 -19.53 -1.91
N MET A 69 -32.48 -19.40 -3.13
CA MET A 69 -32.25 -20.53 -4.01
C MET A 69 -31.05 -21.39 -3.57
N GLY A 70 -29.95 -20.76 -3.14
CA GLY A 70 -28.76 -21.44 -2.63
C GLY A 70 -28.91 -21.92 -1.18
N GLY A 71 -29.44 -21.09 -0.28
CA GLY A 71 -29.66 -21.45 1.12
C GLY A 71 -30.85 -22.40 1.32
N GLY A 72 -31.92 -22.22 0.53
CA GLY A 72 -33.09 -23.08 0.56
C GLY A 72 -32.82 -24.49 0.01
N SER A 73 -31.99 -24.62 -1.03
CA SER A 73 -31.59 -25.93 -1.56
C SER A 73 -30.71 -26.71 -0.60
N VAL A 74 -29.76 -26.06 0.09
CA VAL A 74 -28.92 -26.70 1.10
C VAL A 74 -29.75 -27.18 2.28
N LEU A 75 -30.69 -26.38 2.79
CA LEU A 75 -31.58 -26.78 3.89
C LEU A 75 -32.57 -27.88 3.46
N ALA A 76 -33.19 -27.76 2.28
CA ALA A 76 -34.09 -28.78 1.76
C ALA A 76 -33.36 -30.13 1.59
N LEU A 77 -32.12 -30.14 1.10
CA LEU A 77 -31.31 -31.36 0.98
C LEU A 77 -31.01 -32.00 2.35
N LYS A 78 -30.94 -31.21 3.45
CA LYS A 78 -30.75 -31.75 4.80
C LYS A 78 -32.02 -32.38 5.37
N TYR A 79 -33.19 -31.86 5.00
CA TYR A 79 -34.49 -32.37 5.46
C TYR A 79 -35.07 -33.47 4.55
N THR A 80 -34.68 -33.53 3.28
CA THR A 80 -35.18 -34.52 2.30
C THR A 80 -34.11 -35.53 1.91
N GLY A 81 -33.76 -36.41 2.84
CA GLY A 81 -33.37 -37.78 2.50
C GLY A 81 -31.92 -38.07 2.14
N SER A 82 -31.44 -39.15 2.76
CA SER A 82 -30.33 -40.02 2.37
C SER A 82 -30.39 -40.50 0.91
N SER A 83 -30.21 -39.59 -0.06
CA SER A 83 -30.06 -39.93 -1.48
C SER A 83 -28.71 -39.43 -1.94
N LYS A 84 -27.78 -40.37 -2.17
CA LYS A 84 -26.41 -40.14 -2.61
C LYS A 84 -26.38 -39.23 -3.86
N PRO A 85 -25.71 -38.07 -3.85
CA PRO A 85 -25.29 -37.43 -5.08
C PRO A 85 -23.94 -38.04 -5.50
N ALA A 86 -23.94 -38.70 -6.65
CA ALA A 86 -22.71 -39.04 -7.36
C ALA A 86 -22.05 -37.76 -7.87
N MET A 87 -20.77 -37.59 -7.52
CA MET A 87 -19.69 -36.98 -8.30
C MET A 87 -19.99 -35.63 -8.99
N ALA A 88 -19.37 -34.57 -8.47
CA ALA A 88 -18.74 -33.55 -9.31
C ALA A 88 -17.44 -33.11 -8.63
N HIS A 89 -16.35 -33.69 -9.12
CA HIS A 89 -14.98 -33.31 -8.80
C HIS A 89 -14.75 -31.85 -9.23
N VAL A 90 -14.67 -30.94 -8.25
CA VAL A 90 -14.02 -29.64 -8.38
C VAL A 90 -13.24 -29.39 -7.09
N ASP A 91 -12.27 -30.27 -6.84
CA ASP A 91 -11.21 -30.01 -5.85
C ASP A 91 -10.02 -29.40 -6.57
N HIS A 92 -10.15 -28.11 -6.89
CA HIS A 92 -9.02 -27.22 -6.94
C HIS A 92 -9.55 -25.84 -6.58
N ILE A 93 -8.92 -25.17 -5.63
CA ILE A 93 -9.35 -23.87 -5.08
C ILE A 93 -10.49 -23.98 -4.06
N VAL A 94 -10.30 -24.69 -2.94
CA VAL A 94 -10.52 -24.21 -1.55
C VAL A 94 -10.06 -25.32 -0.61
N GLN A 95 -8.76 -25.64 -0.61
CA GLN A 95 -8.17 -26.37 0.51
C GLN A 95 -6.70 -26.04 0.65
N LYS A 96 -6.41 -24.91 1.31
CA LYS A 96 -5.18 -24.73 2.08
C LYS A 96 -5.49 -24.05 3.40
N ALA A 97 -6.14 -24.81 4.28
CA ALA A 97 -5.86 -24.74 5.70
C ALA A 97 -4.58 -25.56 5.95
N ALA A 98 -3.43 -24.92 5.81
CA ALA A 98 -2.13 -25.43 6.26
C ALA A 98 -1.24 -24.22 6.54
N VAL A 99 -1.33 -23.73 7.78
CA VAL A 99 -0.40 -22.76 8.36
C VAL A 99 0.98 -23.39 8.44
N ASN A 100 2.01 -22.55 8.30
CA ASN A 100 3.46 -22.79 8.32
C ASN A 100 4.13 -22.83 6.94
N ASN A 101 4.99 -21.83 6.69
CA ASN A 101 5.88 -21.56 5.54
C ASN A 101 5.35 -20.66 4.41
N ASN A 102 4.09 -20.21 4.41
CA ASN A 102 3.55 -19.36 3.34
C ASN A 102 3.29 -17.91 3.77
N GLU A 103 3.59 -17.54 5.01
CA GLU A 103 3.29 -16.20 5.54
C GLU A 103 3.97 -15.11 4.71
N ASP A 104 5.25 -15.30 4.37
CA ASP A 104 6.01 -14.40 3.50
C ASP A 104 5.43 -14.33 2.09
N ALA A 105 4.97 -15.46 1.55
CA ALA A 105 4.36 -15.52 0.23
C ALA A 105 3.00 -14.80 0.20
N THR A 106 2.18 -14.97 1.24
CA THR A 106 0.90 -14.27 1.38
C THR A 106 1.07 -12.78 1.68
N PHE A 107 2.10 -12.39 2.42
CA PHE A 107 2.42 -10.99 2.68
C PHE A 107 2.91 -10.29 1.41
N ASN A 108 3.78 -10.96 0.64
CA ASN A 108 4.24 -10.45 -0.65
C ASN A 108 3.08 -10.34 -1.65
N GLU A 109 2.17 -11.31 -1.68
CA GLU A 109 0.97 -11.25 -2.52
C GLU A 109 0.05 -10.09 -2.11
N MET A 110 -0.16 -9.87 -0.81
CA MET A 110 -0.91 -8.71 -0.31
C MET A 110 -0.25 -7.38 -0.66
N ALA A 111 1.09 -7.29 -0.55
CA ALA A 111 1.84 -6.09 -0.92
C ALA A 111 1.74 -5.79 -2.42
N ASP A 112 1.75 -6.82 -3.27
CA ASP A 112 1.53 -6.68 -4.71
C ASP A 112 0.10 -6.18 -5.03
N TYR A 113 -0.93 -6.69 -4.34
CA TYR A 113 -2.31 -6.24 -4.54
C TYR A 113 -2.57 -4.81 -4.08
N THR A 114 -1.91 -4.36 -3.01
CA THR A 114 -2.02 -2.99 -2.54
C THR A 114 -1.07 -2.04 -3.28
N MET A 115 -0.23 -2.57 -4.19
CA MET A 115 0.87 -1.85 -4.84
C MET A 115 1.69 -1.06 -3.81
N MET A 116 1.97 -1.69 -2.66
CA MET A 116 2.64 -1.05 -1.55
C MET A 116 4.12 -0.86 -1.86
N ASP A 117 4.61 0.38 -1.81
CA ASP A 117 6.04 0.65 -1.98
C ASP A 117 6.83 0.40 -0.70
N ASN A 118 8.15 0.21 -0.84
CA ASN A 118 9.03 -0.01 0.32
C ASN A 118 9.03 1.19 1.29
N GLU A 119 8.86 2.42 0.79
CA GLU A 119 8.80 3.63 1.61
C GLU A 119 7.59 3.63 2.56
N THR A 120 6.43 3.16 2.10
CA THR A 120 5.20 3.00 2.89
C THR A 120 5.38 1.95 3.98
N ILE A 121 6.10 0.86 3.68
CA ILE A 121 6.47 -0.14 4.69
C ILE A 121 7.33 0.51 5.79
N TYR A 122 8.38 1.26 5.45
CA TYR A 122 9.22 1.94 6.45
C TYR A 122 8.47 3.03 7.22
N ALA A 123 7.60 3.78 6.56
CA ALA A 123 6.78 4.82 7.19
C ALA A 123 5.85 4.23 8.27
N SER A 124 5.25 3.06 8.03
CA SER A 124 4.41 2.38 9.02
C SER A 124 5.16 1.97 10.29
N LEU A 125 6.42 1.54 10.16
CA LEU A 125 7.26 1.13 11.29
C LEU A 125 7.71 2.32 12.15
N ILE A 126 7.90 3.50 11.54
CA ILE A 126 8.29 4.73 12.25
C ILE A 126 7.06 5.38 12.91
N ALA A 127 5.88 5.26 12.30
CA ALA A 127 4.65 5.82 12.83
C ALA A 127 4.09 5.07 14.06
N GLU A 128 4.53 3.83 14.31
CA GLU A 128 4.09 2.99 15.44
C GLU A 128 4.89 3.22 16.74
N ASN A 129 5.89 4.11 16.73
CA ASN A 129 6.67 4.51 17.92
C ASN A 129 6.50 5.99 18.28
#